data_AF-A0A3B0M544-F1
#
_entry.id   AF-A0A3B0M544-F1
#
_cell.length_a   1.000
_cell.length_b   1.000
_cell.length_c   1.000
_cell.angle_alpha   90.00
_cell.angle_beta   90.00
_cell.angle_gamma   90.00
#
_symmetry.space_group_name_H-M   'P 1'
#
loop_
_entity.id
_entity.type
_entity.pdbx_description
1 polymer ?
#
loop_
_entity_poly.entity_id
_entity_poly.type
_entity_poly.pdbx_seq_one_letter_code
_entity_poly.pdbx_strand_id
1 'polypeptide(L)'
;MPISSAIINAYALGYMEIKDRATLKAEDDMQNLLEPIDLTADRLGYTIAFGSPRDEIVSRAEEMNADIIILGSSSPNITTHLLGSTAAGVVRYAKTSVLVVR
;
A
#
# COMPACT_ATOMS: atom_id res chain seq x y z
N MET A 1 0.38 -19.65 25.01
CA MET A 1 1.78 -19.72 25.47
C MET A 1 2.51 -18.48 25.03
N PRO A 2 3.48 -17.98 25.82
CA PRO A 2 3.91 -16.59 25.82
C PRO A 2 5.18 -16.37 24.99
N ILE A 3 5.11 -15.52 23.98
CA ILE A 3 6.26 -14.86 23.35
C ILE A 3 5.68 -13.52 22.88
N SER A 4 5.89 -12.37 23.52
CA SER A 4 7.16 -11.65 23.50
C SER A 4 6.94 -10.35 24.30
N SER A 5 7.22 -10.32 25.60
CA SER A 5 6.99 -9.12 26.43
C SER A 5 8.27 -8.42 26.89
N ALA A 6 9.42 -8.65 26.24
CA ALA A 6 10.70 -8.18 26.79
C ALA A 6 11.68 -7.48 25.82
N ILE A 7 11.31 -7.20 24.56
CA ILE A 7 12.15 -6.33 23.68
C ILE A 7 11.45 -4.99 23.34
N ILE A 8 10.27 -4.75 23.92
CA ILE A 8 9.48 -3.54 23.71
C ILE A 8 9.74 -2.59 24.88
N ASN A 9 10.90 -1.92 24.96
CA ASN A 9 11.03 -0.87 26.00
C ASN A 9 12.01 0.29 25.74
N ALA A 10 12.48 0.49 24.50
CA ALA A 10 13.15 1.75 24.13
C ALA A 10 12.90 2.15 22.67
N TYR A 11 12.85 1.17 21.76
CA TYR A 11 12.55 1.42 20.35
C TYR A 11 11.07 1.77 20.08
N ALA A 12 10.14 1.28 20.90
CA ALA A 12 8.70 1.42 20.67
C ALA A 12 8.18 2.86 20.80
N LEU A 13 8.81 3.69 21.63
CA LEU A 13 8.36 5.07 21.86
C LEU A 13 8.54 5.93 20.59
N GLY A 14 9.74 5.87 19.98
CA GLY A 14 10.00 6.53 18.70
C GLY A 14 9.35 5.83 17.50
N TYR A 15 9.17 4.51 17.53
CA TYR A 15 8.49 3.78 16.46
C TYR A 15 7.00 4.12 16.34
N MET A 16 6.32 4.31 17.47
CA MET A 16 4.91 4.73 17.48
C MET A 16 4.79 6.18 17.00
N GLU A 17 5.64 7.10 17.49
CA GLU A 17 5.64 8.49 17.01
C GLU A 17 5.99 8.63 15.52
N ILE A 18 6.95 7.85 15.01
CA ILE A 18 7.29 7.84 13.58
C ILE A 18 6.16 7.21 12.77
N LYS A 19 5.54 6.12 13.25
CA LYS A 19 4.35 5.54 12.63
C LYS A 19 3.21 6.56 12.59
N ASP A 20 2.99 7.32 13.65
CA ASP A 20 1.94 8.32 13.72
C ASP A 20 2.18 9.43 12.70
N ARG A 21 3.40 9.97 12.60
CA ARG A 21 3.71 11.01 11.59
C ARG A 21 3.66 10.48 10.16
N ALA A 22 4.14 9.26 9.93
CA ALA A 22 4.06 8.61 8.61
C ALA A 22 2.61 8.33 8.22
N THR A 23 1.77 7.90 9.18
CA THR A 23 0.33 7.69 8.97
C THR A 23 -0.36 8.99 8.64
N LEU A 24 -0.15 10.05 9.44
CA LEU A 24 -0.73 11.37 9.19
C LEU A 24 -0.37 11.90 7.80
N LYS A 25 0.89 11.73 7.38
CA LYS A 25 1.31 12.15 6.04
C LYS A 25 0.67 11.30 4.93
N ALA A 26 0.58 9.98 5.13
CA ALA A 26 -0.08 9.10 4.18
C ALA A 26 -1.59 9.36 4.08
N GLU A 27 -2.26 9.72 5.18
CA GLU A 27 -3.66 10.14 5.18
C GLU A 27 -3.86 11.43 4.38
N ASP A 28 -3.01 12.44 4.62
CA ASP A 28 -3.01 13.71 3.88
C ASP A 28 -2.78 13.49 2.38
N ASP A 29 -1.75 12.71 2.01
CA ASP A 29 -1.48 12.38 0.61
C ASP A 29 -2.64 11.62 -0.05
N MET A 30 -3.28 10.71 0.68
CA MET A 30 -4.41 9.96 0.16
C MET A 30 -5.64 10.86 -0.02
N GLN A 31 -5.93 11.77 0.91
CA GLN A 31 -7.03 12.73 0.75
C GLN A 31 -6.86 13.58 -0.52
N ASN A 32 -5.65 14.07 -0.77
CA ASN A 32 -5.34 14.84 -1.99
C ASN A 32 -5.49 14.00 -3.27
N LEU A 33 -5.19 12.70 -3.23
CA LEU A 33 -5.39 11.78 -4.36
C LEU A 33 -6.86 11.46 -4.62
N LEU A 34 -7.69 11.46 -3.58
CA LEU A 34 -9.11 11.12 -3.66
C LEU A 34 -9.98 12.32 -4.08
N GLU A 35 -9.57 13.56 -3.75
CA GLU A 35 -10.30 14.80 -4.09
C GLU A 35 -10.75 14.91 -5.56
N PRO A 36 -9.91 14.61 -6.57
CA PRO A 36 -10.30 14.72 -7.97
C PRO A 36 -11.13 13.52 -8.49
N ILE A 37 -11.35 12.48 -7.68
CA ILE A 37 -12.02 11.25 -8.12
C ILE A 37 -13.54 11.43 -8.03
N ASP A 38 -14.22 11.39 -9.18
CA ASP A 38 -15.68 11.45 -9.28
C ASP A 38 -16.33 10.09 -8.98
N LEU A 39 -16.25 9.67 -7.71
CA LEU A 39 -16.93 8.49 -7.18
C LEU A 39 -17.67 8.84 -5.89
N THR A 40 -18.80 8.18 -5.65
CA THR A 40 -19.56 8.35 -4.41
C THR A 40 -18.79 7.77 -3.21
N ALA A 41 -18.97 8.37 -2.03
CA ALA A 41 -18.22 8.00 -0.82
C ALA A 41 -18.41 6.54 -0.39
N ASP A 42 -19.53 5.90 -0.74
CA ASP A 42 -19.79 4.47 -0.49
C ASP A 42 -18.99 3.54 -1.40
N ARG A 43 -18.46 4.06 -2.51
CA ARG A 43 -17.66 3.32 -3.51
C ARG A 43 -16.17 3.67 -3.45
N LEU A 44 -15.79 4.55 -2.53
CA LEU A 44 -14.43 5.04 -2.38
C LEU A 44 -13.91 4.68 -0.99
N GLY A 45 -12.78 4.01 -0.94
CA GLY A 45 -12.14 3.63 0.31
C GLY A 45 -10.63 3.60 0.14
N TYR A 46 -9.92 3.82 1.25
CA TYR A 46 -8.47 3.67 1.30
C TYR A 46 -8.07 2.90 2.56
N THR A 47 -6.83 2.43 2.58
CA THR A 47 -6.25 1.76 3.74
C THR A 47 -4.77 2.10 3.80
N ILE A 48 -4.27 2.31 5.00
CA ILE A 48 -2.84 2.52 5.27
C ILE A 48 -2.31 1.24 5.91
N ALA A 49 -1.24 0.72 5.34
CA ALA A 49 -0.59 -0.50 5.80
C ALA A 49 0.92 -0.26 5.95
N PHE A 50 1.54 -1.02 6.86
CA PHE A 50 2.97 -0.98 7.10
C PHE A 50 3.59 -2.33 6.80
N GLY A 51 4.40 -2.38 5.76
CA GLY A 51 5.01 -3.63 5.31
C GLY A 51 5.66 -3.49 3.94
N SER A 52 5.90 -4.62 3.29
CA SER A 52 6.34 -4.69 1.90
C SER A 52 5.18 -4.30 0.99
N PRO A 53 5.28 -3.26 0.14
CA PRO A 53 4.15 -2.81 -0.68
C PRO A 53 3.52 -3.92 -1.53
N ARG A 54 4.35 -4.78 -2.13
CA ARG A 54 3.89 -5.92 -2.91
C ARG A 54 3.03 -6.87 -2.07
N ASP A 55 3.52 -7.22 -0.88
CA ASP A 55 2.89 -8.26 -0.06
C ASP A 55 1.57 -7.72 0.54
N GLU A 56 1.57 -6.46 0.99
CA GLU A 56 0.36 -5.77 1.46
C GLU A 56 -0.69 -5.63 0.35
N ILE A 57 -0.31 -5.25 -0.87
CA ILE A 57 -1.25 -5.14 -2.01
C ILE A 57 -1.88 -6.50 -2.33
N VAL A 58 -1.07 -7.56 -2.41
CA VAL A 58 -1.57 -8.90 -2.73
C VAL A 58 -2.46 -9.44 -1.61
N SER A 59 -2.06 -9.30 -0.35
CA SER A 59 -2.88 -9.72 0.81
C SER A 59 -4.21 -8.99 0.83
N ARG A 60 -4.19 -7.66 0.65
CA ARG A 60 -5.40 -6.84 0.68
C ARG A 60 -6.37 -7.19 -0.46
N ALA A 61 -5.84 -7.47 -1.65
CA ALA A 61 -6.66 -7.91 -2.78
C ALA A 61 -7.33 -9.26 -2.49
N GLU A 62 -6.63 -10.21 -1.86
CA GLU A 62 -7.20 -11.49 -1.42
C GLU A 62 -8.26 -11.30 -0.33
N GLU A 63 -7.98 -10.48 0.70
CA GLU A 63 -8.90 -10.20 1.80
C GLU A 63 -10.21 -9.54 1.33
N MET A 64 -10.12 -8.63 0.36
CA MET A 64 -11.28 -7.94 -0.22
C MET A 64 -12.00 -8.77 -1.28
N ASN A 65 -11.45 -9.91 -1.68
CA ASN A 65 -11.87 -10.65 -2.87
C ASN A 65 -11.98 -9.73 -4.10
N ALA A 66 -10.96 -8.90 -4.32
CA ALA A 66 -10.95 -7.95 -5.42
C ALA A 66 -11.01 -8.67 -6.78
N ASP A 67 -11.82 -8.14 -7.70
CA ASP A 67 -11.89 -8.66 -9.08
C ASP A 67 -10.65 -8.29 -9.91
N ILE A 68 -10.08 -7.11 -9.64
CA ILE A 68 -8.93 -6.56 -10.38
C ILE A 68 -8.06 -5.67 -9.49
N ILE A 69 -6.75 -5.74 -9.71
CA ILE A 69 -5.76 -4.82 -9.14
C ILE A 69 -5.29 -3.88 -10.25
N ILE A 70 -5.40 -2.56 -10.03
CA ILE A 70 -4.90 -1.54 -10.96
C ILE A 70 -3.62 -0.93 -10.40
N LEU A 71 -2.55 -0.89 -11.19
CA LEU A 71 -1.24 -0.37 -10.79
C LEU A 71 -0.66 0.56 -11.85
N GLY A 72 0.07 1.59 -11.42
CA GLY A 72 0.95 2.34 -12.31
C GLY A 72 2.20 1.53 -12.68
N SER A 73 2.65 1.66 -13.93
CA SER A 73 3.80 0.91 -14.47
C SER A 73 5.12 1.25 -13.78
N SER A 74 5.41 2.52 -13.49
CA SER A 74 6.59 2.97 -12.74
C SER A 74 6.47 4.45 -12.34
N SER A 75 7.43 4.97 -11.57
CA SER A 75 7.55 6.42 -11.39
C SER A 75 8.01 7.08 -12.71
N PRO A 76 7.44 8.22 -13.12
CA PRO A 76 7.76 8.88 -14.41
C PRO A 76 9.26 9.18 -14.62
N ASN A 77 10.03 9.27 -13.53
CA ASN A 77 11.45 9.64 -13.55
C ASN A 77 12.41 8.45 -13.76
N ILE A 78 11.92 7.21 -13.87
CA ILE A 78 12.75 6.02 -14.12
C ILE A 78 12.33 5.39 -15.45
N THR A 79 13.16 5.55 -16.48
CA THR A 79 12.86 5.10 -17.86
C THR A 79 13.57 3.80 -18.25
N THR A 80 14.41 3.25 -17.38
CA THR A 80 15.26 2.09 -17.69
C THR A 80 14.54 0.75 -17.59
N HIS A 81 13.33 0.72 -17.02
CA HIS A 81 12.54 -0.51 -16.83
C HIS A 81 11.10 -0.31 -17.28
N LEU A 82 10.52 -1.35 -17.89
CA LEU A 82 9.11 -1.37 -18.30
C LEU A 82 8.15 -1.36 -17.10
N LEU A 83 8.57 -1.94 -15.97
CA LEU A 83 7.84 -2.02 -14.72
C LEU A 83 8.73 -1.63 -13.54
N GLY A 84 8.16 -0.87 -12.59
CA GLY A 84 8.76 -0.61 -11.29
C GLY A 84 8.75 -1.87 -10.41
N SER A 85 9.58 -1.89 -9.37
CA SER A 85 9.77 -3.06 -8.50
C SER A 85 8.47 -3.55 -7.85
N THR A 86 7.61 -2.63 -7.40
CA THR A 86 6.29 -2.97 -6.83
C THR A 86 5.37 -3.56 -7.88
N ALA A 87 5.23 -2.91 -9.05
CA ALA A 87 4.36 -3.39 -10.13
C ALA A 87 4.79 -4.77 -10.64
N ALA A 88 6.09 -4.96 -10.90
CA ALA A 88 6.66 -6.25 -11.29
C ALA A 88 6.43 -7.32 -10.21
N GLY A 89 6.56 -6.94 -8.94
CA GLY A 89 6.26 -7.80 -7.81
C GLY A 89 4.80 -8.26 -7.80
N VAL A 90 3.85 -7.33 -7.90
CA VAL A 90 2.42 -7.68 -7.83
C VAL A 90 2.01 -8.50 -9.06
N VAL A 91 2.41 -8.11 -10.27
CA VAL A 91 2.13 -8.88 -11.50
C VAL A 91 2.63 -10.32 -11.40
N ARG A 92 3.78 -10.54 -10.75
CA ARG A 92 4.37 -11.88 -10.64
C ARG A 92 3.64 -12.79 -9.65
N TYR A 93 3.07 -12.23 -8.58
CA TYR A 93 2.61 -13.02 -7.43
C TYR A 93 1.11 -12.90 -7.13
N ALA A 94 0.41 -11.92 -7.72
CA ALA A 94 -1.03 -11.80 -7.54
C ALA A 94 -1.76 -12.99 -8.17
N LYS A 95 -2.74 -13.53 -7.43
CA LYS A 95 -3.72 -14.49 -7.97
C LYS A 95 -4.87 -13.78 -8.68
N THR A 96 -5.13 -12.53 -8.30
CA THR A 96 -6.12 -11.64 -8.90
C THR A 96 -5.59 -11.05 -10.21
N SER A 97 -6.48 -10.78 -11.17
CA SER A 97 -6.15 -10.08 -12.42
C SER A 97 -5.49 -8.73 -12.14
N VAL A 98 -4.42 -8.42 -12.88
CA VAL A 98 -3.66 -7.16 -12.72
C VAL A 98 -3.70 -6.35 -14.02
N LEU A 99 -4.13 -5.09 -13.93
CA LEU A 99 -4.05 -4.11 -15.00
C LEU A 99 -2.96 -3.08 -14.69
N VAL A 100 -1.94 -3.03 -15.54
CA VAL A 100 -0.86 -2.04 -15.43
C VAL A 100 -1.11 -0.87 -16.37
N VAL A 101 -1.17 0.34 -15.82
CA VAL A 101 -1.43 1.60 -16.54
C VAL A 101 -0.13 2.40 -16.69
N ARG A 102 0.04 3.09 -17.83
CA ARG A 102 1.19 3.93 -18.14
C ARG A 102 0.75 5.32 -18.57
#